data_AF-A0A498JP58-F1
#
_entry.id   AF-A0A498JP58-F1
#
_cell.length_a   1.000
_cell.length_b   1.000
_cell.length_c   1.000
_cell.angle_alpha   90.00
_cell.angle_beta   90.00
_cell.angle_gamma   90.00
#
_symmetry.space_group_name_H-M   'P 1'
#
loop_
_entity.id
_entity.type
_entity.pdbx_description
1 polymer ?
#
loop_
_entity_poly.entity_id
_entity_poly.type
_entity_poly.pdbx_seq_one_letter_code
_entity_poly.pdbx_strand_id
1 'polypeptide(L)'
;MFQVQKLSTLLYIKAVDRDTLNKEEAYLQIVIKSIPFASVHIFSPKPSMAIPCKNSRTSMFFLILSFGLCLVITSAELHRFDHPTKQDGSLSFLVVGDWGRRGDFNQSQVALQMGRIGEKLDIDFVVSTGDNFYDNRLTSEHDTAFEESFTKIYTEKSLQKQWYNGSKAWRGDVKGLNKEGLNFFYDGQGFMSVKLNPTDAEIAFYDVYGKRFEHPVKPDGSLSFLAVGDWGRRGGYNQSQVAFQMGKIGAKLNVDFVISTGDNFYNRGLTSVNDPAFLKSFTEIYTAQSLQKQWYLVLGNHDYRGNALAQLSPVLRKMDSRWLCLRSFLVNTQVADFFFIDTNPFVDKYFLRQKYYKHDWRGVLPRKEYISNLLKDLDFALRNSSAKWKVVVGHHTIRSIGSHGDTKEVVDQILPILEANNVDAYINGHDHCLEHLSDTNSQMQFLTSGGGSKAWKGDIKAKRNGFKFYYDGQGFLSAQLTETDAEFAFYDMFGTVLHRLNLSKPNKILYNSM
;
A
#
# COMPACT_ATOMS: atom_id res chain seq x y z
N MET A 1 -13.14 -25.96 -36.91
CA MET A 1 -13.54 -24.82 -36.05
C MET A 1 -13.13 -25.19 -34.64
N PHE A 2 -12.12 -24.51 -34.10
CA PHE A 2 -11.44 -24.92 -32.87
C PHE A 2 -12.32 -24.66 -31.64
N GLN A 3 -12.45 -25.69 -30.79
CA GLN A 3 -12.97 -25.56 -29.44
C GLN A 3 -11.75 -25.62 -28.50
N VAL A 4 -11.37 -24.48 -27.93
CA VAL A 4 -10.29 -24.39 -26.94
C VAL A 4 -10.92 -24.58 -25.56
N GLN A 5 -10.64 -25.70 -24.89
CA GLN A 5 -11.02 -25.93 -23.49
C GLN A 5 -9.95 -25.41 -22.53
N LYS A 6 -10.44 -24.74 -21.47
CA LYS A 6 -9.72 -24.10 -20.36
C LYS A 6 -8.87 -25.09 -19.54
N LEU A 7 -7.74 -24.63 -19.02
CA LEU A 7 -6.99 -25.29 -17.93
C LEU A 7 -6.76 -24.29 -16.79
N SER A 8 -7.12 -24.70 -15.57
CA SER A 8 -6.93 -23.98 -14.30
C SER A 8 -5.93 -24.73 -13.41
N THR A 9 -5.20 -24.00 -12.57
CA THR A 9 -4.51 -24.54 -11.40
C THR A 9 -5.55 -24.72 -10.30
N LEU A 10 -5.87 -25.95 -9.90
CA LEU A 10 -6.74 -26.26 -8.75
C LEU A 10 -5.86 -26.63 -7.56
N LEU A 11 -5.95 -25.89 -6.46
CA LEU A 11 -5.52 -26.36 -5.15
C LEU A 11 -6.64 -27.24 -4.59
N TYR A 12 -6.41 -28.55 -4.50
CA TYR A 12 -7.36 -29.50 -3.92
C TYR A 12 -6.84 -29.91 -2.54
N ILE A 13 -7.51 -29.44 -1.49
CA ILE A 13 -7.26 -29.85 -0.09
C ILE A 13 -8.42 -30.77 0.29
N LYS A 14 -8.12 -32.03 0.58
CA LYS A 14 -9.11 -32.99 1.10
C LYS A 14 -8.59 -33.54 2.43
N ALA A 15 -9.34 -33.30 3.51
CA ALA A 15 -9.17 -34.04 4.75
C ALA A 15 -9.64 -35.48 4.49
N VAL A 16 -8.79 -36.47 4.79
CA VAL A 16 -9.15 -37.89 4.70
C VAL A 16 -9.49 -38.35 6.11
N ASP A 17 -10.71 -38.88 6.28
CA ASP A 17 -11.23 -39.32 7.57
C ASP A 17 -10.53 -40.61 8.07
N ARG A 18 -10.55 -40.80 9.39
CA ARG A 18 -9.89 -41.87 10.17
C ARG A 18 -10.18 -43.29 9.71
N ASP A 19 -11.26 -43.51 8.96
CA ASP A 19 -11.79 -44.86 8.71
C ASP A 19 -11.25 -45.56 7.46
N THR A 20 -10.31 -44.97 6.71
CA THR A 20 -9.82 -45.56 5.44
C THR A 20 -8.40 -46.13 5.46
N LEU A 21 -7.62 -45.91 6.53
CA LEU A 21 -6.25 -46.45 6.67
C LEU A 21 -6.05 -46.88 8.13
N ASN A 22 -5.82 -48.18 8.38
CA ASN A 22 -5.50 -48.76 9.68
C ASN A 22 -4.16 -48.25 10.26
N LYS A 23 -4.04 -46.95 10.57
CA LYS A 23 -2.90 -46.31 11.23
C LYS A 23 -3.38 -45.17 12.12
N GLU A 24 -2.79 -45.06 13.32
CA GLU A 24 -3.19 -44.16 14.41
C GLU A 24 -2.89 -42.65 14.19
N GLU A 25 -2.69 -42.19 12.96
CA GLU A 25 -2.31 -40.79 12.67
C GLU A 25 -3.22 -40.16 11.60
N ALA A 26 -3.69 -38.93 11.85
CA ALA A 26 -4.45 -38.13 10.88
C ALA A 26 -3.49 -37.39 9.93
N TYR A 27 -3.65 -37.60 8.62
CA TYR A 27 -2.84 -36.97 7.57
C TYR A 27 -3.70 -36.04 6.71
N LEU A 28 -3.16 -34.88 6.35
CA LEU A 28 -3.78 -33.99 5.36
C LEU A 28 -3.14 -34.18 3.98
N GLN A 29 -3.93 -34.42 2.94
CA GLN A 29 -3.44 -34.57 1.57
C GLN A 29 -3.44 -33.23 0.82
N ILE A 30 -2.26 -32.73 0.45
CA ILE A 30 -2.08 -31.53 -0.39
C ILE A 30 -1.63 -31.98 -1.79
N VAL A 31 -2.42 -31.65 -2.82
CA VAL A 31 -2.13 -32.01 -4.21
C VAL A 31 -1.77 -30.76 -5.02
N ILE A 32 -0.53 -30.71 -5.52
CA ILE A 32 -0.01 -29.61 -6.36
C ILE A 32 0.26 -30.16 -7.77
N LYS A 33 -0.36 -29.57 -8.80
CA LYS A 33 -0.24 -30.07 -10.18
C LYS A 33 0.95 -29.44 -10.93
N SER A 34 1.73 -30.27 -11.63
CA SER A 34 2.66 -29.85 -12.67
C SER A 34 2.32 -30.47 -14.03
N ILE A 35 2.34 -29.66 -15.09
CA ILE A 35 2.11 -30.13 -16.47
C ILE A 35 3.34 -29.78 -17.33
N PRO A 36 4.14 -30.78 -17.76
CA PRO A 36 5.18 -30.60 -18.78
C PRO A 36 4.57 -30.43 -20.19
N PHE A 37 5.34 -29.80 -21.07
CA PHE A 37 5.00 -29.27 -22.40
C PHE A 37 4.34 -30.26 -23.38
N ALA A 38 3.40 -29.74 -24.19
CA ALA A 38 3.11 -30.27 -25.52
C ALA A 38 4.13 -29.70 -26.53
N SER A 39 4.76 -30.56 -27.31
CA SER A 39 5.67 -30.21 -28.40
C SER A 39 4.92 -29.46 -29.52
N VAL A 40 5.53 -28.38 -30.03
CA VAL A 40 5.07 -27.62 -31.19
C VAL A 40 5.65 -28.25 -32.46
N HIS A 41 4.82 -28.59 -33.44
CA HIS A 41 5.24 -28.68 -34.84
C HIS A 41 4.66 -27.48 -35.60
N ILE A 42 5.56 -26.65 -36.16
CA ILE A 42 5.24 -25.54 -37.06
C ILE A 42 5.22 -26.09 -38.49
N PHE A 43 4.14 -25.88 -39.23
CA PHE A 43 4.20 -25.74 -40.69
C PHE A 43 3.62 -24.39 -41.08
N SER A 44 4.46 -23.55 -41.68
CA SER A 44 4.08 -22.25 -42.25
C SER A 44 3.57 -22.45 -43.68
N PRO A 45 2.47 -21.79 -44.09
CA PRO A 45 2.19 -21.59 -45.51
C PRO A 45 2.83 -20.28 -45.99
N LYS A 46 3.50 -20.29 -47.14
CA LYS A 46 3.76 -19.11 -47.97
C LYS A 46 3.27 -19.35 -49.41
N PRO A 47 2.91 -18.29 -50.15
CA PRO A 47 2.05 -18.35 -51.35
C PRO A 47 2.78 -18.62 -52.68
N SER A 48 1.96 -18.96 -53.70
CA SER A 48 2.18 -19.22 -55.15
C SER A 48 3.35 -18.46 -55.85
N MET A 49 3.99 -18.92 -56.93
CA MET A 49 3.52 -19.63 -58.14
C MET A 49 4.76 -20.06 -58.99
N ALA A 50 4.74 -21.23 -59.66
CA ALA A 50 5.27 -21.52 -61.02
C ALA A 50 5.38 -23.04 -61.31
N ILE A 51 4.78 -23.48 -62.42
CA ILE A 51 4.86 -24.79 -63.10
C ILE A 51 6.05 -24.69 -64.10
N PRO A 52 6.89 -25.71 -64.45
CA PRO A 52 6.42 -26.99 -65.04
C PRO A 52 7.27 -28.27 -64.87
N CYS A 53 6.63 -29.38 -65.25
CA CYS A 53 7.11 -30.43 -66.17
C CYS A 53 7.37 -31.86 -65.63
N LYS A 54 6.69 -32.80 -66.33
CA LYS A 54 6.98 -34.21 -66.63
C LYS A 54 6.59 -35.32 -65.62
N ASN A 55 5.63 -36.12 -66.10
CA ASN A 55 5.66 -37.59 -66.32
C ASN A 55 6.35 -38.47 -65.25
N SER A 56 5.87 -39.65 -64.88
CA SER A 56 4.66 -40.43 -65.16
C SER A 56 4.75 -41.69 -64.26
N ARG A 57 3.59 -42.22 -63.86
CA ARG A 57 3.27 -43.63 -63.56
C ARG A 57 3.90 -44.37 -62.35
N THR A 58 2.96 -45.01 -61.63
CA THR A 58 3.04 -46.32 -60.92
C THR A 58 3.90 -46.34 -59.64
N SER A 59 3.47 -46.83 -58.48
CA SER A 59 2.52 -47.90 -58.19
C SER A 59 1.87 -47.79 -56.81
N MET A 60 0.68 -48.37 -56.76
CA MET A 60 -0.14 -48.76 -55.62
C MET A 60 0.57 -49.63 -54.57
N PHE A 61 0.16 -49.42 -53.31
CA PHE A 61 0.03 -50.38 -52.19
C PHE A 61 1.22 -51.28 -51.81
N PHE A 62 1.75 -51.12 -50.59
CA PHE A 62 1.26 -51.86 -49.41
C PHE A 62 1.82 -51.32 -48.10
N LEU A 63 0.91 -51.31 -47.12
CA LEU A 63 0.99 -50.89 -45.73
C LEU A 63 1.80 -51.90 -44.88
N ILE A 64 2.50 -51.37 -43.88
CA ILE A 64 2.64 -51.91 -42.50
C ILE A 64 3.45 -53.21 -42.34
N LEU A 65 4.69 -53.06 -41.86
CA LEU A 65 5.13 -53.53 -40.53
C LEU A 65 6.55 -53.03 -40.26
N SER A 66 6.93 -52.86 -39.00
CA SER A 66 8.29 -52.56 -38.50
C SER A 66 8.77 -51.10 -38.53
N PHE A 67 8.09 -50.24 -37.76
CA PHE A 67 8.80 -49.26 -36.94
C PHE A 67 8.53 -49.59 -35.47
N GLY A 68 9.38 -50.46 -34.92
CA GLY A 68 9.64 -50.47 -33.48
C GLY A 68 10.40 -49.19 -33.16
N LEU A 69 9.76 -48.26 -32.45
CA LEU A 69 10.45 -47.18 -31.78
C LEU A 69 9.75 -46.94 -30.45
N CYS A 70 10.53 -46.95 -29.37
CA CYS A 70 10.14 -46.78 -27.98
C CYS A 70 9.13 -45.64 -27.79
N LEU A 71 7.89 -45.98 -27.50
CA LEU A 71 6.95 -45.07 -26.83
C LEU A 71 7.30 -45.09 -25.34
N VAL A 72 8.15 -44.15 -24.90
CA VAL A 72 8.24 -43.80 -23.48
C VAL A 72 6.93 -43.10 -23.14
N ILE A 73 6.00 -43.83 -22.53
CA ILE A 73 4.79 -43.26 -21.97
C ILE A 73 5.21 -42.55 -20.67
N THR A 74 5.35 -41.22 -20.71
CA THR A 74 5.47 -40.44 -19.48
C THR A 74 4.09 -40.35 -18.83
N SER A 75 3.86 -41.03 -17.70
CA SER A 75 2.70 -40.74 -16.85
C SER A 75 3.02 -39.53 -15.97
N ALA A 76 2.07 -38.62 -15.81
CA ALA A 76 2.16 -37.56 -14.81
C ALA A 76 1.53 -38.10 -13.51
N GLU A 77 2.36 -38.50 -12.56
CA GLU A 77 1.89 -38.89 -11.22
C GLU A 77 1.79 -37.68 -10.29
N LEU A 78 0.70 -37.62 -9.51
CA LEU A 78 0.54 -36.63 -8.47
C LEU A 78 1.50 -36.95 -7.33
N HIS A 79 2.45 -36.05 -7.07
CA HIS A 79 3.30 -36.18 -5.89
C HIS A 79 2.47 -35.87 -4.64
N ARG A 80 2.36 -36.88 -3.77
CA ARG A 80 1.74 -36.76 -2.45
C ARG A 80 2.85 -36.45 -1.44
N PHE A 81 2.62 -35.43 -0.62
CA PHE A 81 3.48 -35.10 0.51
C PHE A 81 2.69 -35.34 1.79
N ASP A 82 3.25 -36.13 2.69
CA ASP A 82 2.68 -36.37 4.01
C ASP A 82 3.28 -35.36 5.00
N HIS A 83 2.42 -34.66 5.75
CA HIS A 83 2.84 -33.76 6.82
C HIS A 83 2.08 -34.13 8.09
N PRO A 84 2.77 -34.33 9.24
CA PRO A 84 2.09 -34.60 10.50
C PRO A 84 1.29 -33.37 10.96
N THR A 85 0.17 -33.61 11.63
CA THR A 85 -0.58 -32.53 12.31
C THR A 85 0.07 -32.19 13.65
N LYS A 86 -0.31 -31.04 14.22
CA LYS A 86 0.04 -30.68 15.60
C LYS A 86 -0.67 -31.61 16.58
N GLN A 87 -0.29 -31.55 17.86
CA GLN A 87 -0.87 -32.40 18.92
C GLN A 87 -2.40 -32.26 19.05
N ASP A 88 -2.94 -31.09 18.72
CA ASP A 88 -4.38 -30.80 18.72
C ASP A 88 -5.08 -31.22 17.40
N GLY A 89 -4.36 -31.86 16.49
CA GLY A 89 -4.84 -32.26 15.17
C GLY A 89 -4.93 -31.10 14.18
N SER A 90 -4.44 -29.90 14.53
CA SER A 90 -4.46 -28.74 13.64
C SER A 90 -3.25 -28.67 12.71
N LEU A 91 -3.40 -27.90 11.63
CA LEU A 91 -2.34 -27.55 10.69
C LEU A 91 -2.48 -26.08 10.31
N SER A 92 -1.39 -25.32 10.40
CA SER A 92 -1.35 -23.89 10.09
C SER A 92 -0.30 -23.61 9.02
N PHE A 93 -0.68 -23.01 7.89
CA PHE A 93 0.25 -22.70 6.81
C PHE A 93 -0.07 -21.37 6.15
N LEU A 94 0.93 -20.81 5.46
CA LEU A 94 0.75 -19.61 4.64
C LEU A 94 0.67 -19.97 3.16
N VAL A 95 -0.08 -19.18 2.41
CA VAL A 95 -0.15 -19.28 0.94
C VAL A 95 0.19 -17.93 0.34
N VAL A 96 1.18 -17.90 -0.54
CA VAL A 96 1.61 -16.71 -1.26
C VAL A 96 1.52 -16.92 -2.77
N GLY A 97 1.01 -15.91 -3.48
CA GLY A 97 0.93 -15.91 -4.93
C GLY A 97 2.28 -15.61 -5.60
N ASP A 98 2.23 -14.78 -6.64
CA ASP A 98 3.39 -14.39 -7.45
C ASP A 98 4.46 -13.64 -6.64
N TRP A 99 5.70 -14.10 -6.71
CA TRP A 99 6.85 -13.43 -6.09
C TRP A 99 8.08 -13.47 -7.02
N GLY A 100 9.23 -13.02 -6.56
CA GLY A 100 10.47 -13.11 -7.35
C GLY A 100 10.87 -11.81 -8.02
N ARG A 101 10.72 -10.68 -7.31
CA ARG A 101 11.02 -9.32 -7.79
C ARG A 101 12.10 -8.63 -6.94
N ARG A 102 13.02 -9.39 -6.34
CA ARG A 102 14.17 -8.86 -5.59
C ARG A 102 13.79 -7.87 -4.47
N GLY A 103 12.63 -8.08 -3.84
CA GLY A 103 12.10 -7.19 -2.79
C GLY A 103 11.26 -6.02 -3.27
N ASP A 104 11.19 -5.77 -4.58
CA ASP A 104 10.36 -4.72 -5.17
C ASP A 104 8.85 -5.10 -5.15
N PHE A 105 7.98 -4.13 -5.47
CA PHE A 105 6.52 -4.32 -5.53
C PHE A 105 5.93 -4.94 -4.25
N ASN A 106 6.33 -4.39 -3.10
CA ASN A 106 5.97 -4.81 -1.74
C ASN A 106 6.37 -6.25 -1.36
N GLN A 107 7.19 -6.95 -2.14
CA GLN A 107 7.58 -8.32 -1.83
C GLN A 107 8.26 -8.44 -0.45
N SER A 108 9.16 -7.52 -0.10
CA SER A 108 9.81 -7.51 1.23
C SER A 108 8.83 -7.28 2.37
N GLN A 109 7.77 -6.50 2.13
CA GLN A 109 6.77 -6.16 3.14
C GLN A 109 5.79 -7.32 3.34
N VAL A 110 5.39 -7.98 2.24
CA VAL A 110 4.66 -9.25 2.28
C VAL A 110 5.49 -10.28 3.06
N ALA A 111 6.78 -10.41 2.78
CA ALA A 111 7.68 -11.33 3.49
C ALA A 111 7.78 -11.01 4.99
N LEU A 112 7.94 -9.74 5.38
CA LEU A 112 7.98 -9.33 6.78
C LEU A 112 6.67 -9.66 7.51
N GLN A 113 5.53 -9.37 6.89
CA GLN A 113 4.21 -9.64 7.46
C GLN A 113 3.92 -11.14 7.52
N MET A 114 4.31 -11.90 6.49
CA MET A 114 4.30 -13.37 6.50
C MET A 114 5.10 -13.89 7.69
N GLY A 115 6.28 -13.31 7.99
CA GLY A 115 7.07 -13.72 9.14
C GLY A 115 6.36 -13.50 10.48
N ARG A 116 5.80 -12.31 10.69
CA ARG A 116 5.05 -11.98 11.92
C ARG A 116 3.82 -12.87 12.11
N ILE A 117 3.05 -13.08 11.05
CA ILE A 117 1.87 -13.96 11.10
C ILE A 117 2.30 -15.42 11.25
N GLY A 118 3.36 -15.83 10.56
CA GLY A 118 3.94 -17.16 10.66
C GLY A 118 4.38 -17.51 12.08
N GLU A 119 4.98 -16.55 12.79
CA GLU A 119 5.35 -16.70 14.19
C GLU A 119 4.11 -16.78 15.09
N LYS A 120 3.14 -15.88 14.91
CA LYS A 120 1.90 -15.86 15.69
C LYS A 120 1.08 -17.15 15.55
N LEU A 121 1.02 -17.72 14.35
CA LEU A 121 0.26 -18.94 14.06
C LEU A 121 1.08 -20.22 14.29
N ASP A 122 2.38 -20.09 14.55
CA ASP A 122 3.32 -21.22 14.61
C ASP A 122 3.18 -22.10 13.35
N ILE A 123 3.44 -21.53 12.17
CA ILE A 123 3.14 -22.23 10.92
C ILE A 123 4.02 -23.47 10.70
N ASP A 124 3.42 -24.45 10.05
CA ASP A 124 4.02 -25.73 9.65
C ASP A 124 4.84 -25.58 8.35
N PHE A 125 4.27 -24.91 7.34
CA PHE A 125 4.90 -24.69 6.03
C PHE A 125 4.32 -23.49 5.28
N VAL A 126 4.91 -23.19 4.11
CA VAL A 126 4.44 -22.18 3.16
C VAL A 126 4.14 -22.82 1.81
N VAL A 127 3.04 -22.43 1.18
CA VAL A 127 2.66 -22.83 -0.18
C VAL A 127 2.81 -21.62 -1.10
N SER A 128 3.57 -21.76 -2.17
CA SER A 128 3.61 -20.77 -3.25
C SER A 128 2.78 -21.24 -4.44
N THR A 129 1.80 -20.45 -4.85
CA THR A 129 0.88 -20.77 -5.96
C THR A 129 1.12 -19.93 -7.21
N GLY A 130 2.19 -19.12 -7.22
CA GLY A 130 2.45 -18.05 -8.18
C GLY A 130 3.50 -18.34 -9.26
N ASP A 131 3.56 -17.48 -10.27
CA ASP A 131 4.69 -17.35 -11.17
C ASP A 131 5.84 -16.71 -10.38
N ASN A 132 6.98 -17.41 -10.32
CA ASN A 132 8.13 -16.97 -9.53
C ASN A 132 9.27 -16.54 -10.46
N PHE A 133 10.06 -15.55 -10.03
CA PHE A 133 11.21 -14.97 -10.76
C PHE A 133 10.82 -14.20 -12.02
N TYR A 134 10.29 -13.00 -11.82
CA TYR A 134 9.92 -12.09 -12.91
C TYR A 134 11.16 -11.51 -13.60
N ASP A 135 10.91 -10.99 -14.80
CA ASP A 135 11.88 -10.35 -15.70
C ASP A 135 12.87 -11.29 -16.40
N ASN A 136 13.41 -12.36 -15.76
CA ASN A 136 14.39 -13.23 -16.43
C ASN A 136 14.32 -14.75 -16.14
N ARG A 137 13.34 -15.27 -15.37
CA ARG A 137 13.36 -16.67 -14.86
C ARG A 137 14.69 -17.01 -14.18
N LEU A 138 14.87 -18.26 -13.74
CA LEU A 138 16.19 -18.75 -13.34
C LEU A 138 16.89 -19.34 -14.58
N THR A 139 18.14 -18.98 -14.77
CA THR A 139 18.97 -19.39 -15.91
C THR A 139 19.90 -20.56 -15.58
N SER A 140 20.17 -20.80 -14.29
CA SER A 140 20.97 -21.92 -13.81
C SER A 140 20.70 -22.19 -12.32
N GLU A 141 21.26 -23.28 -11.80
CA GLU A 141 21.28 -23.63 -10.37
C GLU A 141 22.09 -22.65 -9.49
N HIS A 142 22.87 -21.76 -10.11
CA HIS A 142 23.67 -20.73 -9.44
C HIS A 142 23.16 -19.31 -9.72
N ASP A 143 21.93 -19.17 -10.23
CA ASP A 143 21.37 -17.87 -10.55
C ASP A 143 21.10 -17.04 -9.28
N THR A 144 21.72 -15.87 -9.19
CA THR A 144 21.61 -14.98 -8.04
C THR A 144 20.19 -14.45 -7.85
N ALA A 145 19.33 -14.51 -8.87
CA ALA A 145 17.93 -14.11 -8.76
C ALA A 145 17.17 -14.93 -7.70
N PHE A 146 17.57 -16.18 -7.45
CA PHE A 146 17.04 -16.98 -6.34
C PHE A 146 17.41 -16.36 -5.00
N GLU A 147 18.67 -16.04 -4.80
CA GLU A 147 19.15 -15.45 -3.55
C GLU A 147 18.54 -14.06 -3.33
N GLU A 148 18.56 -13.21 -4.35
CA GLU A 148 18.05 -11.83 -4.31
C GLU A 148 16.55 -11.75 -4.11
N SER A 149 15.79 -12.71 -4.65
CA SER A 149 14.32 -12.64 -4.61
C SER A 149 13.67 -13.57 -3.60
N PHE A 150 14.39 -14.54 -3.05
CA PHE A 150 13.87 -15.48 -2.06
C PHE A 150 14.68 -15.41 -0.77
N THR A 151 15.95 -15.84 -0.82
CA THR A 151 16.78 -16.06 0.38
C THR A 151 17.00 -14.77 1.18
N LYS A 152 17.24 -13.64 0.49
CA LYS A 152 17.43 -12.31 1.10
C LYS A 152 16.13 -11.62 1.50
N ILE A 153 14.98 -12.16 1.10
CA ILE A 153 13.68 -11.51 1.25
C ILE A 153 12.84 -12.17 2.34
N TYR A 154 12.74 -13.49 2.34
CA TYR A 154 11.97 -14.26 3.32
C TYR A 154 12.89 -14.74 4.45
N THR A 155 13.46 -13.81 5.22
CA THR A 155 14.52 -14.08 6.22
C THR A 155 13.99 -14.42 7.61
N GLU A 156 12.70 -14.20 7.87
CA GLU A 156 12.11 -14.38 9.18
C GLU A 156 12.16 -15.85 9.63
N LYS A 157 12.41 -16.09 10.93
CA LYS A 157 12.60 -17.45 11.48
C LYS A 157 11.40 -18.36 11.21
N SER A 158 10.20 -17.83 11.34
CA SER A 158 8.94 -18.53 11.05
C SER A 158 8.78 -18.92 9.58
N LEU A 159 9.52 -18.29 8.66
CA LEU A 159 9.53 -18.61 7.23
C LEU A 159 10.65 -19.55 6.82
N GLN A 160 11.59 -19.86 7.73
CA GLN A 160 12.60 -20.91 7.56
C GLN A 160 11.98 -22.30 7.80
N LYS A 161 10.86 -22.54 7.13
CA LYS A 161 10.06 -23.77 7.13
C LYS A 161 10.05 -24.35 5.71
N GLN A 162 9.44 -25.51 5.52
CA GLN A 162 9.31 -26.08 4.19
C GLN A 162 8.46 -25.18 3.28
N TRP A 163 8.93 -24.92 2.05
CA TRP A 163 8.15 -24.27 1.01
C TRP A 163 7.73 -25.30 -0.05
N TYR A 164 6.45 -25.30 -0.40
CA TYR A 164 5.89 -26.09 -1.49
C TYR A 164 5.55 -25.18 -2.67
N ASN A 165 6.22 -25.36 -3.80
CA ASN A 165 6.04 -24.52 -4.97
C ASN A 165 5.15 -25.21 -6.02
N GLY A 166 4.09 -24.53 -6.44
CA GLY A 166 3.32 -24.88 -7.62
C GLY A 166 4.11 -24.64 -8.91
N SER A 167 3.89 -25.48 -9.91
CA SER A 167 4.45 -25.25 -11.24
C SER A 167 3.39 -24.59 -12.13
N LYS A 168 3.65 -23.35 -12.53
CA LYS A 168 2.81 -22.45 -13.35
C LYS A 168 1.56 -21.95 -12.64
N ALA A 169 1.53 -20.64 -12.40
CA ALA A 169 0.30 -19.92 -12.10
C ALA A 169 -0.41 -19.51 -13.40
N TRP A 170 -1.69 -19.24 -13.28
CA TRP A 170 -2.57 -18.92 -14.40
C TRP A 170 -2.32 -17.47 -14.89
N ARG A 171 -1.97 -17.30 -16.18
CA ARG A 171 -2.14 -16.02 -16.91
C ARG A 171 -3.44 -16.06 -17.67
N GLY A 172 -4.51 -15.48 -17.13
CA GLY A 172 -5.70 -15.22 -17.94
C GLY A 172 -6.34 -13.90 -17.60
N ASP A 173 -7.00 -13.33 -18.59
CA ASP A 173 -7.88 -12.19 -18.43
C ASP A 173 -9.18 -12.68 -17.77
N VAL A 174 -9.64 -12.03 -16.68
CA VAL A 174 -10.88 -12.39 -15.95
C VAL A 174 -12.15 -12.07 -16.77
N LYS A 175 -11.99 -11.51 -17.98
CA LYS A 175 -13.08 -11.23 -18.92
C LYS A 175 -13.66 -12.55 -19.46
N GLY A 176 -14.64 -13.11 -18.74
CA GLY A 176 -15.45 -14.25 -19.19
C GLY A 176 -15.54 -15.44 -18.23
N LEU A 177 -15.18 -15.30 -16.95
CA LEU A 177 -15.50 -16.31 -15.94
C LEU A 177 -16.97 -16.19 -15.52
N ASN A 178 -17.70 -17.30 -15.58
CA ASN A 178 -19.00 -17.41 -14.93
C ASN A 178 -18.73 -17.34 -13.41
N LYS A 179 -19.31 -16.34 -12.73
CA LYS A 179 -18.97 -15.98 -11.34
C LYS A 179 -19.67 -16.84 -10.29
N GLU A 180 -20.40 -17.87 -10.72
CA GLU A 180 -21.02 -18.84 -9.81
C GLU A 180 -19.93 -19.62 -9.07
N GLY A 181 -19.89 -19.49 -7.73
CA GLY A 181 -18.94 -20.18 -6.85
C GLY A 181 -17.66 -19.39 -6.48
N LEU A 182 -17.47 -18.17 -6.99
CA LEU A 182 -16.40 -17.28 -6.53
C LEU A 182 -16.79 -16.63 -5.19
N ASN A 183 -16.32 -17.21 -4.09
CA ASN A 183 -16.67 -16.74 -2.74
C ASN A 183 -15.84 -15.51 -2.30
N PHE A 184 -14.66 -15.29 -2.88
CA PHE A 184 -13.79 -14.16 -2.56
C PHE A 184 -12.82 -13.87 -3.72
N PHE A 185 -12.56 -12.59 -4.01
CA PHE A 185 -11.56 -12.12 -4.97
C PHE A 185 -10.82 -10.92 -4.39
N TYR A 186 -9.50 -10.95 -4.49
CA TYR A 186 -8.62 -9.92 -3.93
C TYR A 186 -7.48 -9.65 -4.91
N ASP A 187 -7.29 -8.37 -5.25
CA ASP A 187 -6.34 -7.90 -6.28
C ASP A 187 -5.11 -7.17 -5.71
N GLY A 188 -4.93 -7.21 -4.38
CA GLY A 188 -3.82 -6.54 -3.69
C GLY A 188 -2.57 -7.42 -3.50
N GLN A 189 -1.57 -6.86 -2.81
CA GLN A 189 -0.26 -7.49 -2.60
C GLN A 189 -0.20 -8.08 -1.19
N GLY A 190 -0.55 -9.36 -1.08
CA GLY A 190 -0.76 -10.01 0.20
C GLY A 190 -0.51 -11.51 0.19
N PHE A 191 -0.91 -12.17 1.26
CA PHE A 191 -0.83 -13.62 1.44
C PHE A 191 -2.04 -14.09 2.25
N MET A 192 -2.26 -15.40 2.26
CA MET A 192 -3.33 -16.05 3.00
C MET A 192 -2.73 -16.89 4.11
N SER A 193 -3.36 -16.95 5.29
CA SER A 193 -3.16 -18.06 6.22
C SER A 193 -4.30 -19.05 6.11
N VAL A 194 -3.99 -20.30 6.35
CA VAL A 194 -4.96 -21.37 6.49
C VAL A 194 -4.64 -22.10 7.78
N LYS A 195 -5.60 -22.18 8.68
CA LYS A 195 -5.57 -23.06 9.84
C LYS A 195 -6.67 -24.10 9.68
N LEU A 196 -6.29 -25.35 9.52
CA LEU A 196 -7.20 -26.47 9.50
C LEU A 196 -7.24 -27.06 10.90
N ASN A 197 -8.44 -27.25 11.44
CA ASN A 197 -8.68 -28.02 12.64
C ASN A 197 -9.42 -29.31 12.25
N PRO A 198 -9.55 -30.29 13.16
CA PRO A 198 -10.26 -31.54 12.86
C PRO A 198 -11.70 -31.35 12.34
N THR A 199 -12.35 -30.26 12.72
CA THR A 199 -13.77 -30.01 12.45
C THR A 199 -14.05 -28.80 11.56
N ASP A 200 -13.09 -27.91 11.36
CA ASP A 200 -13.27 -26.67 10.62
C ASP A 200 -11.97 -26.15 9.99
N ALA A 201 -12.10 -25.07 9.22
CA ALA A 201 -10.98 -24.37 8.62
C ALA A 201 -11.16 -22.86 8.82
N GLU A 202 -10.11 -22.20 9.30
CA GLU A 202 -9.98 -20.76 9.33
C GLU A 202 -9.08 -20.31 8.18
N ILE A 203 -9.58 -19.37 7.38
CA ILE A 203 -8.83 -18.77 6.27
C ILE A 203 -8.82 -17.26 6.49
N ALA A 204 -7.64 -16.66 6.60
CA ALA A 204 -7.48 -15.23 6.74
C ALA A 204 -6.61 -14.67 5.60
N PHE A 205 -6.96 -13.50 5.11
CA PHE A 205 -6.22 -12.79 4.07
C PHE A 205 -5.52 -11.58 4.69
N TYR A 206 -4.24 -11.41 4.37
CA TYR A 206 -3.40 -10.35 4.89
C TYR A 206 -2.96 -9.44 3.76
N ASP A 207 -3.31 -8.16 3.89
CA ASP A 207 -2.82 -7.08 3.05
C ASP A 207 -1.66 -6.36 3.74
N VAL A 208 -0.73 -5.86 2.94
CA VAL A 208 0.28 -4.90 3.37
C VAL A 208 -0.30 -3.50 3.15
N TYR A 209 -0.90 -2.90 4.19
CA TYR A 209 -1.20 -1.47 4.13
C TYR A 209 0.09 -0.69 3.84
N GLY A 210 -0.05 0.35 3.02
CA GLY A 210 1.00 1.18 2.44
C GLY A 210 2.28 1.28 3.27
N LYS A 211 3.42 1.19 2.58
CA LYS A 211 4.79 1.19 3.12
C LYS A 211 4.93 1.86 4.49
N ARG A 212 5.17 1.07 5.54
CA ARG A 212 5.47 1.58 6.90
C ARG A 212 6.91 2.09 6.98
N PHE A 213 7.09 3.21 7.68
CA PHE A 213 8.39 3.76 8.02
C PHE A 213 8.51 3.90 9.54
N GLU A 214 9.67 3.55 10.08
CA GLU A 214 9.98 3.83 11.47
C GLU A 214 10.75 5.16 11.56
N HIS A 215 10.42 5.98 12.54
CA HIS A 215 11.15 7.21 12.86
C HIS A 215 11.43 7.23 14.37
N PRO A 216 12.70 7.18 14.81
CA PRO A 216 13.01 7.16 16.22
C PRO A 216 12.62 8.49 16.89
N VAL A 217 12.15 8.42 18.13
CA VAL A 217 11.99 9.60 18.99
C VAL A 217 13.34 10.14 19.46
N LYS A 218 13.31 11.34 20.02
CA LYS A 218 14.47 11.96 20.66
C LYS A 218 14.90 11.14 21.89
N PRO A 219 16.14 11.33 22.39
CA PRO A 219 16.64 10.63 23.57
C PRO A 219 15.81 10.83 24.84
N ASP A 220 15.07 11.94 24.93
CA ASP A 220 14.15 12.23 26.04
C ASP A 220 12.75 11.62 25.86
N GLY A 221 12.56 10.80 24.82
CA GLY A 221 11.28 10.17 24.51
C GLY A 221 10.25 11.12 23.88
N SER A 222 10.63 12.36 23.55
CA SER A 222 9.73 13.31 22.89
C SER A 222 9.84 13.25 21.37
N LEU A 223 8.81 13.75 20.70
CA LEU A 223 8.73 13.92 19.26
C LEU A 223 8.30 15.36 18.95
N SER A 224 8.88 15.98 17.93
CA SER A 224 8.47 17.31 17.48
C SER A 224 8.48 17.42 15.96
N PHE A 225 7.41 17.97 15.38
CA PHE A 225 7.31 18.13 13.94
C PHE A 225 6.65 19.45 13.54
N LEU A 226 6.85 19.84 12.28
CA LEU A 226 6.08 20.91 11.64
C LEU A 226 5.10 20.31 10.63
N ALA A 227 3.97 20.96 10.38
CA ALA A 227 3.04 20.62 9.32
C ALA A 227 2.71 21.84 8.46
N VAL A 228 2.72 21.68 7.14
CA VAL A 228 2.41 22.75 6.17
C VAL A 228 1.73 22.18 4.93
N GLY A 229 0.65 22.81 4.47
CA GLY A 229 -0.08 22.48 3.25
C GLY A 229 -0.08 23.61 2.24
N ASP A 230 -0.45 23.30 1.00
CA ASP A 230 -0.87 24.30 0.01
C ASP A 230 0.23 25.35 -0.29
N TRP A 231 1.48 24.89 -0.42
CA TRP A 231 2.66 25.75 -0.32
C TRP A 231 3.41 26.01 -1.65
N GLY A 232 3.42 25.09 -2.62
CA GLY A 232 4.40 25.14 -3.71
C GLY A 232 4.15 26.19 -4.78
N ARG A 233 4.80 27.35 -4.65
CA ARG A 233 4.62 28.51 -5.55
C ARG A 233 5.95 29.22 -5.88
N ARG A 234 7.06 28.47 -5.93
CA ARG A 234 8.39 28.98 -6.28
C ARG A 234 8.85 30.17 -5.42
N GLY A 235 8.54 30.13 -4.13
CA GLY A 235 8.81 31.23 -3.19
C GLY A 235 7.75 32.34 -3.18
N GLY A 236 6.86 32.37 -4.16
CA GLY A 236 5.77 33.35 -4.28
C GLY A 236 4.68 33.19 -3.22
N TYR A 237 3.82 34.21 -3.11
CA TYR A 237 2.72 34.25 -2.12
C TYR A 237 3.19 33.96 -0.68
N ASN A 238 4.29 34.59 -0.27
CA ASN A 238 4.91 34.44 1.04
C ASN A 238 5.39 33.03 1.40
N GLN A 239 5.47 32.10 0.45
CA GLN A 239 6.03 30.77 0.68
C GLN A 239 7.43 30.86 1.30
N SER A 240 8.32 31.70 0.77
CA SER A 240 9.68 31.86 1.33
C SER A 240 9.68 32.44 2.75
N GLN A 241 8.70 33.29 3.09
CA GLN A 241 8.59 33.85 4.45
C GLN A 241 8.08 32.81 5.44
N VAL A 242 7.07 32.01 5.05
CA VAL A 242 6.62 30.86 5.82
C VAL A 242 7.78 29.87 6.03
N ALA A 243 8.53 29.54 4.98
CA ALA A 243 9.70 28.67 5.06
C ALA A 243 10.79 29.20 6.02
N PHE A 244 11.04 30.52 6.00
CA PHE A 244 11.97 31.17 6.91
C PHE A 244 11.53 31.02 8.38
N GLN A 245 10.25 31.25 8.69
CA GLN A 245 9.74 31.10 10.05
C GLN A 245 9.67 29.63 10.48
N MET A 246 9.30 28.72 9.58
CA MET A 246 9.44 27.28 9.82
C MET A 246 10.87 26.91 10.20
N GLY A 247 11.88 27.50 9.54
CA GLY A 247 13.28 27.30 9.89
C GLY A 247 13.61 27.74 11.33
N LYS A 248 13.16 28.94 11.72
CA LYS A 248 13.39 29.47 13.09
C LYS A 248 12.67 28.64 14.15
N ILE A 249 11.40 28.33 13.95
CA ILE A 249 10.61 27.53 14.89
C ILE A 249 11.12 26.09 14.93
N GLY A 250 11.45 25.51 13.78
CA GLY A 250 12.04 24.18 13.67
C GLY A 250 13.36 24.05 14.44
N ALA A 251 14.20 25.09 14.41
CA ALA A 251 15.43 25.13 15.21
C ALA A 251 15.13 25.23 16.70
N LYS A 252 14.18 26.09 17.10
CA LYS A 252 13.77 26.26 18.49
C LYS A 252 13.20 24.98 19.10
N LEU A 253 12.39 24.24 18.36
CA LEU A 253 11.75 23.00 18.81
C LEU A 253 12.60 21.75 18.56
N ASN A 254 13.76 21.90 17.90
CA ASN A 254 14.60 20.81 17.42
C ASN A 254 13.76 19.72 16.73
N VAL A 255 13.09 20.06 15.62
CA VAL A 255 12.12 19.15 14.99
C VAL A 255 12.78 17.92 14.37
N ASP A 256 12.06 16.81 14.43
CA ASP A 256 12.48 15.50 13.93
C ASP A 256 12.18 15.35 12.44
N PHE A 257 11.01 15.84 12.02
CA PHE A 257 10.56 15.81 10.62
C PHE A 257 9.54 16.91 10.30
N VAL A 258 9.16 17.00 9.02
CA VAL A 258 8.11 17.88 8.51
C VAL A 258 7.03 17.07 7.81
N ILE A 259 5.77 17.44 8.01
CA ILE A 259 4.60 16.88 7.34
C ILE A 259 4.12 17.86 6.28
N SER A 260 3.86 17.36 5.06
CA SER A 260 3.08 18.09 4.06
C SER A 260 1.68 17.47 3.92
N THR A 261 0.66 18.32 4.02
CA THR A 261 -0.75 17.92 3.82
C THR A 261 -1.21 17.99 2.36
N GLY A 262 -0.26 18.11 1.42
CA GLY A 262 -0.53 18.08 -0.02
C GLY A 262 -0.69 19.45 -0.66
N ASP A 263 -1.05 19.43 -1.94
CA ASP A 263 -0.97 20.59 -2.84
C ASP A 263 0.45 21.15 -2.88
N ASN A 264 1.38 20.23 -3.13
CA ASN A 264 2.80 20.45 -3.08
C ASN A 264 3.29 21.34 -4.23
N PHE A 265 2.61 21.36 -5.38
CA PHE A 265 2.98 22.22 -6.52
C PHE A 265 1.77 22.82 -7.25
N TYR A 266 1.69 24.15 -7.23
CA TYR A 266 0.62 24.89 -7.90
C TYR A 266 0.98 25.38 -9.30
N ASN A 267 0.00 25.56 -10.20
CA ASN A 267 -1.44 25.24 -10.03
C ASN A 267 -1.82 23.88 -10.62
N ARG A 268 -0.88 23.12 -11.18
CA ARG A 268 -1.17 21.87 -11.90
C ARG A 268 -0.09 20.80 -11.68
N GLY A 269 0.39 20.65 -10.44
CA GLY A 269 1.39 19.66 -10.09
C GLY A 269 2.71 19.82 -10.87
N LEU A 270 3.54 18.78 -10.84
CA LEU A 270 4.71 18.65 -11.70
C LEU A 270 4.32 18.06 -13.05
N THR A 271 5.07 18.38 -14.11
CA THR A 271 4.89 17.75 -15.43
C THR A 271 5.65 16.42 -15.57
N SER A 272 6.79 16.29 -14.90
CA SER A 272 7.65 15.10 -14.89
C SER A 272 8.59 15.11 -13.68
N VAL A 273 9.42 14.06 -13.53
CA VAL A 273 10.48 14.01 -12.51
C VAL A 273 11.61 15.03 -12.73
N ASN A 274 11.67 15.66 -13.92
CA ASN A 274 12.66 16.67 -14.27
C ASN A 274 12.07 18.09 -14.24
N ASP A 275 10.85 18.27 -13.74
CA ASP A 275 10.21 19.58 -13.70
C ASP A 275 10.96 20.51 -12.73
N PRO A 276 11.45 21.68 -13.17
CA PRO A 276 12.19 22.60 -12.32
C PRO A 276 11.36 23.17 -11.16
N ALA A 277 10.03 23.04 -11.19
CA ALA A 277 9.18 23.43 -10.07
C ALA A 277 9.50 22.65 -8.79
N PHE A 278 10.02 21.42 -8.89
CA PHE A 278 10.49 20.66 -7.73
C PHE A 278 11.58 21.42 -6.98
N LEU A 279 12.68 21.74 -7.65
CA LEU A 279 13.79 22.49 -7.05
C LEU A 279 13.34 23.88 -6.59
N LYS A 280 12.68 24.62 -7.47
CA LYS A 280 12.31 26.03 -7.23
C LYS A 280 11.26 26.22 -6.15
N SER A 281 10.43 25.22 -5.88
CA SER A 281 9.36 25.34 -4.87
C SER A 281 9.66 24.55 -3.60
N PHE A 282 10.57 23.58 -3.63
CA PHE A 282 10.91 22.75 -2.47
C PHE A 282 12.38 22.90 -2.07
N THR A 283 13.30 22.37 -2.89
CA THR A 283 14.72 22.28 -2.54
C THR A 283 15.35 23.63 -2.23
N GLU A 284 15.11 24.63 -3.08
CA GLU A 284 15.68 25.97 -2.98
C GLU A 284 14.94 26.88 -1.98
N ILE A 285 13.76 26.48 -1.50
CA ILE A 285 12.92 27.29 -0.59
C ILE A 285 13.14 26.90 0.86
N TYR A 286 13.12 25.61 1.17
CA TYR A 286 13.21 25.12 2.55
C TYR A 286 14.65 24.78 2.91
N THR A 287 15.55 25.77 2.89
CA THR A 287 17.00 25.59 3.01
C THR A 287 17.54 25.66 4.44
N ALA A 288 16.73 26.07 5.41
CA ALA A 288 17.14 26.15 6.81
C ALA A 288 17.65 24.79 7.33
N GLN A 289 18.70 24.79 8.15
CA GLN A 289 19.32 23.57 8.67
C GLN A 289 18.34 22.69 9.45
N SER A 290 17.46 23.31 10.24
CA SER A 290 16.38 22.65 10.99
C SER A 290 15.33 21.98 10.09
N LEU A 291 15.27 22.33 8.80
CA LEU A 291 14.38 21.73 7.81
C LEU A 291 15.10 20.71 6.91
N GLN A 292 16.40 20.47 7.14
CA GLN A 292 17.17 19.39 6.50
C GLN A 292 16.89 18.05 7.21
N LYS A 293 15.60 17.75 7.34
CA LYS A 293 15.02 16.57 8.00
C LYS A 293 14.18 15.80 6.99
N GLN A 294 13.69 14.62 7.37
CA GLN A 294 12.72 13.91 6.52
C GLN A 294 11.44 14.74 6.38
N TRP A 295 10.93 14.85 5.16
CA TRP A 295 9.58 15.35 4.88
C TRP A 295 8.70 14.17 4.48
N TYR A 296 7.54 14.03 5.13
CA TYR A 296 6.51 13.05 4.82
C TYR A 296 5.32 13.76 4.17
N LEU A 297 4.96 13.37 2.94
CA LEU A 297 4.02 14.14 2.12
C LEU A 297 2.93 13.25 1.54
N VAL A 298 1.70 13.77 1.53
CA VAL A 298 0.59 13.28 0.70
C VAL A 298 0.40 14.18 -0.54
N LEU A 299 -0.43 13.73 -1.47
CA LEU A 299 -0.83 14.50 -2.65
C LEU A 299 -2.13 15.26 -2.40
N GLY A 300 -2.21 16.49 -2.89
CA GLY A 300 -3.45 17.25 -2.98
C GLY A 300 -4.07 17.23 -4.37
N ASN A 301 -5.19 17.94 -4.54
CA ASN A 301 -5.92 17.93 -5.79
C ASN A 301 -5.18 18.67 -6.91
N HIS A 302 -4.39 19.68 -6.60
CA HIS A 302 -3.54 20.35 -7.60
C HIS A 302 -2.39 19.47 -8.07
N ASP A 303 -1.86 18.60 -7.20
CA ASP A 303 -0.80 17.66 -7.56
C ASP A 303 -1.27 16.64 -8.61
N TYR A 304 -2.51 16.17 -8.45
CA TYR A 304 -3.17 15.30 -9.40
C TYR A 304 -3.49 15.96 -10.74
N ARG A 305 -3.56 17.29 -10.83
CA ARG A 305 -3.77 17.98 -12.12
C ARG A 305 -2.53 17.94 -13.02
N GLY A 306 -1.38 17.56 -12.47
CA GLY A 306 -0.14 17.29 -13.19
C GLY A 306 0.13 15.81 -13.35
N ASN A 307 1.38 15.43 -13.15
CA ASN A 307 1.88 14.07 -13.14
C ASN A 307 2.06 13.63 -11.68
N ALA A 308 1.02 13.03 -11.11
CA ALA A 308 1.03 12.56 -9.73
C ALA A 308 2.16 11.54 -9.51
N LEU A 309 2.37 10.65 -10.48
CA LEU A 309 3.43 9.62 -10.39
C LEU A 309 4.84 10.21 -10.34
N ALA A 310 5.08 11.41 -10.89
CA ALA A 310 6.38 12.07 -10.78
C ALA A 310 6.71 12.41 -9.32
N GLN A 311 5.72 12.91 -8.57
CA GLN A 311 5.88 13.25 -7.15
C GLN A 311 6.14 12.02 -6.27
N LEU A 312 5.56 10.87 -6.64
CA LEU A 312 5.73 9.58 -5.96
C LEU A 312 7.03 8.86 -6.35
N SER A 313 7.74 9.36 -7.37
CA SER A 313 8.89 8.66 -7.94
C SER A 313 10.09 8.65 -6.98
N PRO A 314 10.80 7.51 -6.84
CA PRO A 314 12.08 7.47 -6.15
C PRO A 314 13.13 8.43 -6.73
N VAL A 315 12.98 8.89 -7.98
CA VAL A 315 13.89 9.85 -8.62
C VAL A 315 13.93 11.17 -7.86
N LEU A 316 12.77 11.71 -7.45
CA LEU A 316 12.74 12.97 -6.69
C LEU A 316 13.36 12.81 -5.30
N ARG A 317 13.18 11.65 -4.66
CA ARG A 317 13.86 11.32 -3.40
C ARG A 317 15.37 11.21 -3.55
N LYS A 318 15.85 10.69 -4.68
CA LYS A 318 17.29 10.67 -4.97
C LYS A 318 17.84 12.08 -5.22
N MET A 319 17.03 12.96 -5.80
CA MET A 319 17.38 14.36 -6.03
C MET A 319 17.42 15.17 -4.72
N ASP A 320 16.47 14.93 -3.82
CA ASP A 320 16.43 15.52 -2.49
C ASP A 320 15.94 14.47 -1.49
N SER A 321 16.86 13.94 -0.67
CA SER A 321 16.60 12.83 0.26
C SER A 321 15.51 13.13 1.30
N ARG A 322 15.22 14.41 1.53
CA ARG A 322 14.14 14.86 2.40
C ARG A 322 12.77 14.48 1.85
N TRP A 323 12.63 14.27 0.54
CA TRP A 323 11.34 14.06 -0.11
C TRP A 323 10.82 12.62 -0.02
N LEU A 324 9.86 12.37 0.89
CA LEU A 324 9.08 11.12 0.94
C LEU A 324 7.59 11.42 0.70
N CYS A 325 7.21 11.43 -0.57
CA CYS A 325 5.82 11.52 -0.99
C CYS A 325 5.29 10.15 -1.42
N LEU A 326 4.18 9.72 -0.84
CA LEU A 326 3.43 8.52 -1.21
C LEU A 326 1.92 8.83 -1.16
N ARG A 327 1.08 7.96 -1.74
CA ARG A 327 -0.39 8.12 -1.69
C ARG A 327 -0.93 7.87 -0.28
N SER A 328 -0.64 6.68 0.23
CA SER A 328 -1.01 6.27 1.59
C SER A 328 0.13 5.46 2.20
N PHE A 329 0.46 5.71 3.46
CA PHE A 329 1.58 5.08 4.17
C PHE A 329 1.53 5.37 5.67
N LEU A 330 2.36 4.69 6.45
CA LEU A 330 2.47 4.93 7.89
C LEU A 330 3.85 5.41 8.30
N VAL A 331 3.87 6.23 9.34
CA VAL A 331 5.09 6.54 10.09
C VAL A 331 4.87 6.20 11.56
N ASN A 332 5.70 5.31 12.07
CA ASN A 332 5.66 4.83 13.44
C ASN A 332 6.80 5.45 14.24
N THR A 333 6.48 6.02 15.40
CA THR A 333 7.45 6.78 16.21
C THR A 333 7.57 6.31 17.65
N GLN A 334 7.02 5.13 17.98
CA GLN A 334 6.85 4.61 19.35
C GLN A 334 5.83 5.42 20.18
N VAL A 335 5.92 6.76 20.19
CA VAL A 335 5.02 7.67 20.89
C VAL A 335 3.72 7.91 20.10
N ALA A 336 3.85 8.10 18.78
CA ALA A 336 2.74 8.36 17.88
C ALA A 336 2.81 7.51 16.61
N ASP A 337 1.66 7.11 16.10
CA ASP A 337 1.52 6.57 14.76
C ASP A 337 0.81 7.59 13.87
N PHE A 338 1.40 7.82 12.70
CA PHE A 338 0.89 8.73 11.67
C PHE A 338 0.36 7.92 10.48
N PHE A 339 -0.87 8.20 10.08
CA PHE A 339 -1.57 7.52 8.99
C PHE A 339 -1.81 8.52 7.86
N PHE A 340 -0.98 8.45 6.83
CA PHE A 340 -1.09 9.32 5.66
C PHE A 340 -2.04 8.68 4.65
N ILE A 341 -3.04 9.43 4.18
CA ILE A 341 -4.11 8.90 3.32
C ILE A 341 -4.35 9.76 2.08
N ASP A 342 -4.53 9.09 0.93
CA ASP A 342 -4.93 9.74 -0.32
C ASP A 342 -6.43 10.02 -0.34
N THR A 343 -6.79 11.28 -0.13
CA THR A 343 -8.19 11.73 -0.07
C THR A 343 -8.77 12.10 -1.44
N ASN A 344 -7.95 12.24 -2.48
CA ASN A 344 -8.39 12.69 -3.80
C ASN A 344 -9.41 11.74 -4.47
N PRO A 345 -9.24 10.40 -4.40
CA PRO A 345 -10.17 9.48 -5.05
C PRO A 345 -11.58 9.54 -4.47
N PHE A 346 -11.76 10.00 -3.23
CA PHE A 346 -13.07 10.11 -2.58
C PHE A 346 -13.96 11.17 -3.21
N VAL A 347 -13.38 12.23 -3.78
CA VAL A 347 -14.13 13.41 -4.22
C VAL A 347 -14.80 13.19 -5.57
N ASP A 348 -16.12 13.03 -5.59
CA ASP A 348 -16.89 12.64 -6.78
C ASP A 348 -16.78 13.65 -7.91
N LYS A 349 -16.79 14.95 -7.58
CA LYS A 349 -16.70 16.02 -8.60
C LYS A 349 -15.45 15.90 -9.47
N TYR A 350 -14.35 15.34 -8.98
CA TYR A 350 -13.13 15.17 -9.78
C TYR A 350 -13.28 14.09 -10.87
N PHE A 351 -14.17 13.12 -10.67
CA PHE A 351 -14.48 12.07 -11.65
C PHE A 351 -15.68 12.43 -12.54
N LEU A 352 -16.68 13.10 -11.99
CA LEU A 352 -17.92 13.44 -12.71
C LEU A 352 -17.75 14.65 -13.63
N ARG A 353 -16.80 15.55 -13.34
CA ARG A 353 -16.62 16.82 -14.07
C ARG A 353 -15.25 16.90 -14.75
N GLN A 354 -14.83 15.82 -15.44
CA GLN A 354 -13.50 15.70 -16.06
C GLN A 354 -13.15 16.82 -17.04
N LYS A 355 -14.15 17.43 -17.69
CA LYS A 355 -13.96 18.61 -18.55
C LYS A 355 -13.32 19.79 -17.80
N TYR A 356 -13.57 19.92 -16.51
CA TYR A 356 -13.05 20.98 -15.64
C TYR A 356 -11.86 20.52 -14.78
N TYR A 357 -11.78 19.21 -14.53
CA TYR A 357 -10.86 18.60 -13.58
C TYR A 357 -10.08 17.46 -14.23
N LYS A 358 -9.10 17.79 -15.07
CA LYS A 358 -8.18 16.76 -15.61
C LYS A 358 -7.21 16.32 -14.52
N HIS A 359 -7.47 15.15 -13.93
CA HIS A 359 -6.65 14.54 -12.88
C HIS A 359 -5.95 13.28 -13.40
N ASP A 360 -4.75 13.02 -12.90
CA ASP A 360 -3.95 11.83 -13.18
C ASP A 360 -4.36 10.66 -12.29
N TRP A 361 -5.26 9.83 -12.81
CA TRP A 361 -5.80 8.66 -12.10
C TRP A 361 -4.96 7.38 -12.27
N ARG A 362 -3.75 7.47 -12.82
CA ARG A 362 -2.86 6.29 -12.94
C ARG A 362 -2.53 5.75 -11.54
N GLY A 363 -2.71 4.45 -11.37
CA GLY A 363 -2.54 3.76 -10.09
C GLY A 363 -3.67 3.98 -9.07
N VAL A 364 -4.79 4.60 -9.48
CA VAL A 364 -6.00 4.78 -8.65
C VAL A 364 -7.20 4.03 -9.22
N LEU A 365 -7.20 3.75 -10.53
CA LEU A 365 -8.26 2.96 -11.16
C LEU A 365 -7.99 1.47 -11.01
N PRO A 366 -9.04 0.64 -10.79
CA PRO A 366 -10.46 1.00 -10.62
C PRO A 366 -10.78 1.74 -9.31
N ARG A 367 -11.54 2.85 -9.41
CA ARG A 367 -11.76 3.80 -8.30
C ARG A 367 -12.44 3.17 -7.08
N LYS A 368 -13.49 2.37 -7.30
CA LYS A 368 -14.30 1.82 -6.22
C LYS A 368 -13.49 0.84 -5.39
N GLU A 369 -12.72 0.00 -6.06
CA GLU A 369 -11.79 -0.97 -5.51
C GLU A 369 -10.68 -0.25 -4.73
N TYR A 370 -10.08 0.79 -5.30
CA TYR A 370 -9.07 1.60 -4.62
C TYR A 370 -9.58 2.22 -3.31
N ILE A 371 -10.77 2.85 -3.34
CA ILE A 371 -11.39 3.44 -2.14
C ILE A 371 -11.70 2.35 -1.11
N SER A 372 -12.32 1.25 -1.55
CA SER A 372 -12.65 0.11 -0.69
C SER A 372 -11.41 -0.44 0.01
N ASN A 373 -10.30 -0.60 -0.71
CA ASN A 373 -9.05 -1.12 -0.14
C ASN A 373 -8.46 -0.10 0.83
N LEU A 374 -8.36 1.18 0.47
CA LEU A 374 -7.86 2.23 1.36
C LEU A 374 -8.63 2.29 2.68
N LEU A 375 -9.97 2.21 2.64
CA LEU A 375 -10.81 2.22 3.84
C LEU A 375 -10.55 1.00 4.73
N LYS A 376 -10.48 -0.21 4.14
CA LYS A 376 -10.17 -1.44 4.88
C LYS A 376 -8.80 -1.37 5.52
N ASP A 377 -7.81 -0.90 4.77
CA ASP A 377 -6.45 -0.85 5.25
C ASP A 377 -6.25 0.18 6.36
N LEU A 378 -6.89 1.35 6.23
CA LEU A 378 -6.89 2.38 7.26
C LEU A 378 -7.52 1.87 8.56
N ASP A 379 -8.70 1.25 8.48
CA ASP A 379 -9.38 0.66 9.64
C ASP A 379 -8.50 -0.44 10.28
N PHE A 380 -7.94 -1.34 9.47
CA PHE A 380 -7.04 -2.38 9.95
C PHE A 380 -5.81 -1.81 10.65
N ALA A 381 -5.15 -0.83 10.06
CA ALA A 381 -3.94 -0.24 10.62
C ALA A 381 -4.23 0.52 11.92
N LEU A 382 -5.35 1.24 11.98
CA LEU A 382 -5.77 1.96 13.18
C LEU A 382 -6.13 1.01 14.33
N ARG A 383 -6.82 -0.11 14.06
CA ARG A 383 -7.15 -1.13 15.06
C ARG A 383 -5.92 -1.82 15.64
N ASN A 384 -4.91 -2.05 14.80
CA ASN A 384 -3.67 -2.73 15.19
C ASN A 384 -2.61 -1.78 15.75
N SER A 385 -2.84 -0.46 15.74
CA SER A 385 -1.91 0.49 16.32
C SER A 385 -2.05 0.53 17.84
N SER A 386 -0.95 0.21 18.53
CA SER A 386 -0.79 0.32 19.97
C SER A 386 -0.23 1.67 20.42
N ALA A 387 0.03 2.59 19.49
CA ALA A 387 0.60 3.90 19.78
C ALA A 387 -0.34 4.71 20.67
N LYS A 388 0.27 5.54 21.54
CA LYS A 388 -0.47 6.42 22.45
C LYS A 388 -1.23 7.48 21.68
N TRP A 389 -0.60 8.07 20.68
CA TRP A 389 -1.20 9.08 19.81
C TRP A 389 -1.43 8.52 18.41
N LYS A 390 -2.63 8.72 17.87
CA LYS A 390 -2.97 8.38 16.48
C LYS A 390 -3.30 9.66 15.72
N VAL A 391 -2.48 9.97 14.73
CA VAL A 391 -2.63 11.18 13.91
C VAL A 391 -2.85 10.78 12.46
N VAL A 392 -3.98 11.18 11.88
CA VAL A 392 -4.29 10.94 10.47
C VAL A 392 -3.97 12.20 9.68
N VAL A 393 -3.31 12.04 8.53
CA VAL A 393 -2.92 13.14 7.65
C VAL A 393 -3.54 12.93 6.28
N GLY A 394 -4.30 13.90 5.81
CA GLY A 394 -4.90 13.91 4.48
C GLY A 394 -4.86 15.30 3.86
N HIS A 395 -5.33 15.43 2.63
CA HIS A 395 -5.42 16.74 1.99
C HIS A 395 -6.74 17.43 2.26
N HIS A 396 -7.86 16.74 2.00
CA HIS A 396 -9.19 17.32 2.08
C HIS A 396 -9.70 17.44 3.52
N THR A 397 -10.56 18.42 3.75
CA THR A 397 -11.21 18.74 5.03
C THR A 397 -12.29 17.72 5.42
N ILE A 398 -12.26 17.23 6.66
CA ILE A 398 -13.39 16.51 7.27
C ILE A 398 -14.33 17.51 7.97
N ARG A 399 -13.74 18.43 8.72
CA ARG A 399 -14.43 19.57 9.32
C ARG A 399 -13.70 20.85 8.95
N SER A 400 -14.38 21.75 8.25
CA SER A 400 -13.91 23.12 8.03
C SER A 400 -15.05 24.14 7.92
N ILE A 401 -14.80 25.38 8.35
CA ILE A 401 -15.59 26.57 8.04
C ILE A 401 -14.91 27.49 7.01
N GLY A 402 -13.82 27.07 6.35
CA GLY A 402 -13.24 27.76 5.21
C GLY A 402 -14.07 27.61 3.91
N SER A 403 -13.52 28.12 2.80
CA SER A 403 -14.20 28.18 1.49
C SER A 403 -14.72 26.82 1.02
N HIS A 404 -13.90 25.75 1.06
CA HIS A 404 -14.42 24.43 0.65
C HIS A 404 -15.35 23.87 1.72
N GLY A 405 -15.06 24.08 3.00
CA GLY A 405 -15.82 23.49 4.12
C GLY A 405 -15.70 21.97 4.10
N ASP A 406 -16.68 21.24 4.65
CA ASP A 406 -16.60 19.78 4.74
C ASP A 406 -16.62 19.10 3.36
N THR A 407 -15.70 18.15 3.17
CA THR A 407 -15.71 17.25 2.01
C THR A 407 -16.62 16.06 2.31
N LYS A 408 -17.86 16.12 1.81
CA LYS A 408 -18.93 15.15 2.13
C LYS A 408 -18.48 13.69 2.02
N GLU A 409 -17.81 13.32 0.95
CA GLU A 409 -17.43 11.92 0.70
C GLU A 409 -16.40 11.41 1.71
N VAL A 410 -15.52 12.30 2.19
CA VAL A 410 -14.52 12.00 3.24
C VAL A 410 -15.21 11.93 4.60
N VAL A 411 -16.17 12.82 4.87
CA VAL A 411 -17.01 12.76 6.08
C VAL A 411 -17.80 11.46 6.13
N ASP A 412 -18.43 11.04 5.04
CA ASP A 412 -19.32 9.88 5.05
C ASP A 412 -18.55 8.56 5.15
N GLN A 413 -17.33 8.48 4.62
CA GLN A 413 -16.59 7.22 4.49
C GLN A 413 -15.39 7.08 5.42
N ILE A 414 -14.65 8.16 5.69
CA ILE A 414 -13.41 8.09 6.49
C ILE A 414 -13.68 8.41 7.95
N LEU A 415 -14.44 9.47 8.25
CA LEU A 415 -14.69 9.91 9.63
C LEU A 415 -15.23 8.78 10.54
N PRO A 416 -16.20 7.93 10.13
CA PRO A 416 -16.68 6.85 10.99
C PRO A 416 -15.58 5.87 11.39
N ILE A 417 -14.60 5.62 10.51
CA ILE A 417 -13.44 4.78 10.81
C ILE A 417 -12.53 5.46 11.83
N LEU A 418 -12.31 6.77 11.70
CA LEU A 418 -11.46 7.53 12.62
C LEU A 418 -12.07 7.59 14.02
N GLU A 419 -13.37 7.89 14.11
CA GLU A 419 -14.14 7.92 15.35
C GLU A 419 -14.14 6.55 16.03
N ALA A 420 -14.43 5.47 15.29
CA ALA A 420 -14.46 4.10 15.83
C ALA A 420 -13.09 3.63 16.37
N ASN A 421 -12.00 4.25 15.92
CA ASN A 421 -10.64 3.89 16.29
C ASN A 421 -9.97 4.90 17.25
N ASN A 422 -10.72 5.86 17.79
CA ASN A 422 -10.26 6.87 18.73
C ASN A 422 -9.03 7.65 18.22
N VAL A 423 -9.07 8.11 16.98
CA VAL A 423 -8.04 9.00 16.42
C VAL A 423 -8.00 10.33 17.18
N ASP A 424 -6.81 10.83 17.46
CA ASP A 424 -6.62 12.03 18.27
C ASP A 424 -6.69 13.31 17.43
N ALA A 425 -6.05 13.29 16.26
CA ALA A 425 -5.99 14.44 15.38
C ALA A 425 -6.07 14.03 13.91
N TYR A 426 -6.83 14.80 13.15
CA TYR A 426 -6.80 14.81 11.68
C TYR A 426 -6.18 16.13 11.21
N ILE A 427 -5.05 16.04 10.51
CA ILE A 427 -4.31 17.21 10.01
C ILE A 427 -4.47 17.30 8.49
N ASN A 428 -4.93 18.45 7.98
CA ASN A 428 -5.18 18.65 6.55
C ASN A 428 -4.74 20.00 5.99
N GLY A 429 -4.85 20.14 4.68
CA GLY A 429 -4.69 21.38 3.92
C GLY A 429 -5.99 21.71 3.20
N HIS A 430 -5.92 21.99 1.90
CA HIS A 430 -7.03 22.24 0.97
C HIS A 430 -7.78 23.55 1.23
N ASP A 431 -8.16 23.77 2.48
CA ASP A 431 -8.62 25.07 2.92
C ASP A 431 -7.44 25.98 3.19
N HIS A 432 -7.32 27.06 2.40
CA HIS A 432 -6.15 27.93 2.45
C HIS A 432 -6.23 28.92 3.63
N CYS A 433 -6.20 28.36 4.84
CA CYS A 433 -6.27 29.04 6.13
C CYS A 433 -5.54 28.20 7.19
N LEU A 434 -5.50 28.71 8.43
CA LEU A 434 -5.19 27.92 9.62
C LEU A 434 -6.45 27.78 10.46
N GLU A 435 -6.76 26.57 10.91
CA GLU A 435 -8.04 26.30 11.56
C GLU A 435 -7.95 25.17 12.57
N HIS A 436 -8.76 25.28 13.62
CA HIS A 436 -8.97 24.22 14.58
C HIS A 436 -10.47 24.10 14.92
N LEU A 437 -10.99 22.89 14.70
CA LEU A 437 -12.28 22.45 15.23
C LEU A 437 -12.09 21.19 16.08
N SER A 438 -12.86 21.06 17.14
CA SER A 438 -13.02 19.80 17.86
C SER A 438 -14.21 19.04 17.30
N ASP A 439 -14.16 17.72 17.31
CA ASP A 439 -15.35 16.92 17.09
C ASP A 439 -16.38 17.13 18.20
N THR A 440 -17.65 16.91 17.89
CA THR A 440 -18.75 16.96 18.86
C THR A 440 -19.13 15.57 19.38
N ASN A 441 -18.71 14.51 18.69
CA ASN A 441 -19.06 13.12 19.00
C ASN A 441 -17.90 12.33 19.61
N SER A 442 -16.67 12.84 19.51
CA SER A 442 -15.44 12.22 20.01
C SER A 442 -14.44 13.25 20.55
N GLN A 443 -13.29 12.80 21.02
CA GLN A 443 -12.18 13.66 21.45
C GLN A 443 -11.28 14.12 20.30
N MET A 444 -11.58 13.72 19.06
CA MET A 444 -10.74 14.02 17.90
C MET A 444 -10.69 15.51 17.59
N GLN A 445 -9.51 15.99 17.19
CA GLN A 445 -9.28 17.38 16.79
C GLN A 445 -9.03 17.46 15.28
N PHE A 446 -9.65 18.41 14.60
CA PHE A 446 -9.44 18.72 13.19
C PHE A 446 -8.58 19.97 13.06
N LEU A 447 -7.41 19.81 12.44
CA LEU A 447 -6.36 20.83 12.37
C LEU A 447 -6.02 21.13 10.91
N THR A 448 -6.54 22.22 10.37
CA THR A 448 -6.21 22.67 9.01
C THR A 448 -4.97 23.55 9.03
N SER A 449 -3.96 23.18 8.27
CA SER A 449 -2.73 23.94 8.05
C SER A 449 -2.47 24.18 6.56
N GLY A 450 -3.45 24.74 5.84
CA GLY A 450 -3.38 25.04 4.40
C GLY A 450 -2.88 26.46 4.07
N GLY A 451 -2.35 27.19 5.05
CA GLY A 451 -1.83 28.54 4.89
C GLY A 451 -0.40 28.64 4.35
N GLY A 452 0.19 27.57 3.80
CA GLY A 452 1.64 27.50 3.53
C GLY A 452 2.14 28.46 2.45
N SER A 453 1.24 29.02 1.63
CA SER A 453 1.56 30.18 0.79
C SER A 453 0.35 31.07 0.50
N LYS A 454 -0.50 30.81 -0.50
CA LYS A 454 -1.65 31.70 -0.79
C LYS A 454 -2.82 31.41 0.15
N ALA A 455 -3.33 32.40 0.89
CA ALA A 455 -4.53 32.29 1.74
C ALA A 455 -5.80 32.95 1.13
N TRP A 456 -6.99 32.58 1.61
CA TRP A 456 -8.28 33.01 1.01
C TRP A 456 -8.84 34.36 1.44
N LYS A 457 -8.31 35.00 2.49
CA LYS A 457 -8.66 36.39 2.88
C LYS A 457 -10.18 36.65 2.97
N GLY A 458 -10.84 36.10 3.97
CA GLY A 458 -12.24 36.42 4.30
C GLY A 458 -13.33 35.54 3.69
N ASP A 459 -12.99 34.46 2.97
CA ASP A 459 -13.96 33.47 2.50
C ASP A 459 -14.23 32.40 3.57
N ILE A 460 -15.13 32.74 4.50
CA ILE A 460 -15.45 31.95 5.71
C ILE A 460 -16.95 31.66 5.76
N LYS A 461 -17.29 30.40 6.02
CA LYS A 461 -18.65 29.94 6.30
C LYS A 461 -19.05 30.24 7.75
N ALA A 462 -20.34 30.11 8.05
CA ALA A 462 -20.84 30.35 9.40
C ALA A 462 -20.16 29.45 10.44
N LYS A 463 -19.83 30.03 11.60
CA LYS A 463 -19.30 29.28 12.75
C LYS A 463 -20.31 28.21 13.18
N ARG A 464 -19.78 27.11 13.73
CA ARG A 464 -20.56 25.94 14.15
C ARG A 464 -20.00 25.31 15.42
N ASN A 465 -20.75 24.36 15.97
CA ASN A 465 -20.31 23.59 17.14
C ASN A 465 -18.95 22.94 16.89
N GLY A 466 -18.11 22.94 17.92
CA GLY A 466 -16.72 22.47 17.83
C GLY A 466 -15.73 23.51 17.31
N PHE A 467 -16.15 24.67 16.80
CA PHE A 467 -15.23 25.74 16.39
C PHE A 467 -14.33 26.20 17.55
N LYS A 468 -13.01 26.26 17.33
CA LYS A 468 -12.03 26.75 18.32
C LYS A 468 -11.22 27.93 17.80
N PHE A 469 -10.73 27.86 16.57
CA PHE A 469 -9.85 28.89 16.00
C PHE A 469 -9.91 28.90 14.47
N TYR A 470 -9.74 30.08 13.88
CA TYR A 470 -9.59 30.28 12.44
C TYR A 470 -8.75 31.54 12.16
N TYR A 471 -7.87 31.44 11.17
CA TYR A 471 -7.05 32.54 10.66
C TYR A 471 -6.97 32.44 9.13
N ASP A 472 -7.40 33.50 8.44
CA ASP A 472 -7.49 33.59 6.97
C ASP A 472 -6.18 34.02 6.30
N GLY A 473 -5.08 33.98 7.06
CA GLY A 473 -3.74 34.30 6.61
C GLY A 473 -2.85 33.08 6.41
N GLN A 474 -1.55 33.35 6.34
CA GLN A 474 -0.55 32.41 5.88
C GLN A 474 0.30 31.96 7.07
N GLY A 475 0.73 30.71 7.07
CA GLY A 475 1.43 30.13 8.21
C GLY A 475 1.47 28.61 8.20
N PHE A 476 1.71 28.04 9.37
CA PHE A 476 1.95 26.61 9.55
C PHE A 476 1.64 26.15 10.98
N LEU A 477 1.68 24.84 11.19
CA LEU A 477 1.49 24.20 12.50
C LEU A 477 2.81 23.59 13.01
N SER A 478 3.04 23.63 14.32
CA SER A 478 4.01 22.77 15.00
C SER A 478 3.31 21.83 15.96
N ALA A 479 3.95 20.70 16.25
CA ALA A 479 3.54 19.81 17.33
C ALA A 479 4.73 19.34 18.16
N GLN A 480 4.51 19.14 19.46
CA GLN A 480 5.42 18.49 20.40
C GLN A 480 4.65 17.43 21.16
N LEU A 481 5.12 16.18 21.11
CA LEU A 481 4.45 15.02 21.69
C LEU A 481 5.40 14.31 22.66
N THR A 482 4.85 13.81 23.76
CA THR A 482 5.45 12.86 24.68
C THR A 482 4.48 11.68 24.86
N GLU A 483 4.80 10.69 25.69
CA GLU A 483 3.87 9.59 25.97
C GLU A 483 2.54 10.04 26.59
N THR A 484 2.52 11.19 27.28
CA THR A 484 1.36 11.69 28.03
C THR A 484 0.78 12.96 27.46
N ASP A 485 1.56 13.80 26.78
CA ASP A 485 1.13 15.14 26.38
C ASP A 485 1.38 15.42 24.91
N ALA A 486 0.45 16.14 24.28
CA ALA A 486 0.59 16.66 22.93
C ALA A 486 0.22 18.14 22.89
N GLU A 487 1.17 19.00 22.49
CA GLU A 487 0.95 20.41 22.19
C GLU A 487 0.93 20.62 20.67
N PHE A 488 -0.10 21.28 20.17
CA PHE A 488 -0.16 21.82 18.81
C PHE A 488 -0.22 23.35 18.85
N ALA A 489 0.55 24.01 17.99
CA ALA A 489 0.56 25.47 17.91
C ALA A 489 0.52 25.94 16.45
N PHE A 490 -0.32 26.95 16.19
CA PHE A 490 -0.41 27.61 14.88
C PHE A 490 0.41 28.90 14.89
N TYR A 491 1.15 29.13 13.81
CA TYR A 491 1.99 30.32 13.62
C TYR A 491 1.58 31.04 12.34
N ASP A 492 1.59 32.37 12.37
CA ASP A 492 1.52 33.17 11.14
C ASP A 492 2.87 33.20 10.39
N MET A 493 2.87 33.84 9.22
CA MET A 493 4.07 34.06 8.40
C MET A 493 5.14 34.96 9.04
N PHE A 494 4.88 35.57 10.20
CA PHE A 494 5.84 36.34 10.99
C PHE A 494 6.42 35.54 12.17
N GLY A 495 5.92 34.32 12.39
CA GLY A 495 6.31 33.44 13.50
C GLY A 495 5.56 33.74 14.79
N THR A 496 4.49 34.53 14.75
CA THR A 496 3.64 34.80 15.90
C THR A 496 2.76 33.59 16.17
N VAL A 497 2.71 33.14 17.42
CA VAL A 497 1.79 32.08 17.85
C VAL A 497 0.37 32.65 17.87
N LEU A 498 -0.51 32.07 17.08
CA LEU A 498 -1.91 32.50 16.97
C LEU A 498 -2.84 31.69 17.87
N HIS A 499 -2.56 30.39 18.03
CA HIS A 499 -3.42 29.47 18.77
C HIS A 499 -2.61 28.29 19.30
N ARG A 500 -3.00 27.76 20.46
CA ARG A 500 -2.44 26.54 21.07
C ARG A 500 -3.55 25.57 21.45
N LEU A 501 -3.26 24.30 21.30
CA LEU A 501 -4.06 23.18 21.77
C LEU A 501 -3.14 22.27 22.58
N ASN A 502 -3.54 21.95 23.81
CA ASN A 502 -2.86 20.97 24.66
C ASN A 502 -3.81 19.80 24.92
N LEU A 503 -3.31 18.59 24.71
CA LEU A 503 -4.00 17.34 25.00
C LEU A 503 -3.15 16.53 25.98
N SER A 504 -3.79 15.82 26.90
CA SER A 504 -3.12 14.94 27.85
C SER A 504 -3.83 13.59 27.93
N LYS A 505 -3.05 12.51 28.05
CA LYS A 505 -3.49 11.14 28.27
C LYS A 505 -2.83 10.59 29.54
N PRO A 506 -3.55 9.78 30.33
CA PRO A 506 -2.95 9.17 31.51
C PRO A 506 -1.84 8.17 31.15
N ASN A 507 -0.84 8.08 32.02
CA ASN A 507 0.13 7.00 31.98
C ASN A 507 -0.58 5.65 32.05
N LYS A 508 -0.10 4.66 31.29
CA LYS A 508 -0.62 3.29 31.44
C LYS A 508 -0.25 2.84 32.85
N ILE A 509 -1.22 2.71 33.75
CA ILE A 509 -1.00 2.02 35.02
C ILE A 509 -0.75 0.56 34.64
N LEU A 510 0.51 0.15 34.68
CA LEU A 510 0.85 -1.27 34.68
C LEU A 510 0.34 -1.81 36.02
N TYR A 511 -0.84 -2.41 36.01
CA TYR A 511 -1.20 -3.32 37.10
C TYR A 511 -0.20 -4.47 37.03
N ASN A 512 0.81 -4.42 37.90
CA ASN A 512 1.60 -5.60 38.22
C ASN A 512 0.62 -6.59 38.83
N SER A 513 0.23 -7.59 38.04
CA SER A 513 -0.48 -8.77 38.53
C SER A 513 0.46 -9.48 39.51
N MET A 514 0.13 -9.38 40.81
CA MET A 514 0.67 -10.26 41.85
C MET A 514 0.11 -11.67 41.72
#